data_AF-A0A7C5IP01-F1
#
_entry.id   AF-A0A7C5IP01-F1
#
_cell.length_a   1.000
_cell.length_b   1.000
_cell.length_c   1.000
_cell.angle_alpha   90.00
_cell.angle_beta   90.00
_cell.angle_gamma   90.00
#
_symmetry.space_group_name_H-M   'P 1'
#
loop_
_entity.id
_entity.type
_entity.pdbx_description
1 polymer ?
#
loop_
_entity_poly.entity_id
_entity_poly.type
_entity_poly.pdbx_seq_one_letter_code
_entity_poly.pdbx_strand_id
1 'polypeptide(L)'
;MFGKMSFWDKGIFLATLSVALIKILLLHPTFSDENFYFNVAKNIAEGLTPYKDFFFAHPPLQVYTLALIYKVFGSSFFLGKLLSLFSSSASVLFLYFIIKQICKDESAFFSCLLFLFSPPFLAFSSISYGMWETMLFLLLSILLFLKKKIFFSAISFAI
;
A
#
# COMPACT_ATOMS: atom_id res chain seq x y z
N MET A 1 -18.49 1.35 14.50
CA MET A 1 -19.17 2.64 14.73
C MET A 1 -18.09 3.71 14.70
N PHE A 2 -17.95 4.47 13.61
CA PHE A 2 -16.97 5.56 13.54
C PHE A 2 -17.52 6.70 14.39
N GLY A 3 -16.98 6.86 15.60
CA GLY A 3 -17.23 8.05 16.42
C GLY A 3 -16.80 9.32 15.66
N LYS A 4 -17.28 10.47 16.13
CA LYS A 4 -16.95 11.78 15.54
C LYS A 4 -15.42 11.91 15.41
N MET A 5 -14.92 12.12 14.19
CA MET A 5 -13.47 12.24 13.93
C MET A 5 -12.87 13.38 14.74
N SER A 6 -11.76 13.10 15.43
CA SER A 6 -11.00 14.09 16.18
C SER A 6 -10.29 15.08 15.24
N PHE A 7 -9.80 16.18 15.78
CA PHE A 7 -8.98 17.14 15.04
C PHE A 7 -7.74 16.46 14.43
N TRP A 8 -7.08 15.60 15.21
CA TRP A 8 -5.90 14.83 14.81
C TRP A 8 -6.20 13.82 13.71
N ASP A 9 -7.37 13.18 13.74
CA ASP A 9 -7.80 12.28 12.68
C ASP A 9 -7.83 13.02 11.34
N LYS A 10 -8.54 14.17 11.28
CA LYS A 10 -8.63 14.98 10.06
C LYS A 10 -7.26 15.46 9.61
N GLY A 11 -6.39 15.85 10.55
CA GLY A 11 -5.03 16.27 10.27
C GLY A 11 -4.21 15.21 9.56
N ILE A 12 -4.20 13.96 10.06
CA ILE A 12 -3.41 12.90 9.43
C ILE A 12 -3.98 12.52 8.06
N PHE A 13 -5.31 12.45 7.92
CA PHE A 13 -5.95 12.20 6.62
C PHE A 13 -5.55 13.25 5.58
N LEU A 14 -5.58 14.54 5.96
CA LEU A 14 -5.19 15.63 5.07
C LEU A 14 -3.69 15.59 4.74
N ALA A 15 -2.83 15.27 5.72
CA ALA A 15 -1.39 15.17 5.50
C ALA A 15 -1.04 14.02 4.54
N THR A 16 -1.58 12.82 4.78
CA THR A 16 -1.40 11.66 3.90
C THR A 16 -1.94 11.94 2.51
N LEU A 17 -3.13 12.54 2.38
CA LEU A 17 -3.69 12.91 1.08
C LEU A 17 -2.81 13.92 0.34
N SER A 18 -2.33 14.94 1.03
CA SER A 18 -1.44 15.95 0.44
C SER A 18 -0.15 15.33 -0.10
N VAL A 19 0.49 14.47 0.69
CA VAL A 19 1.71 13.76 0.27
C VAL A 19 1.41 12.82 -0.90
N ALA A 20 0.30 12.08 -0.87
CA ALA A 20 -0.11 11.22 -1.98
C ALA A 20 -0.34 12.02 -3.28
N LEU A 21 -1.03 13.16 -3.21
CA LEU A 21 -1.26 14.02 -4.38
C LEU A 21 0.05 14.59 -4.94
N ILE A 22 0.94 15.09 -4.08
CA ILE A 22 2.27 15.54 -4.51
C ILE A 22 3.03 14.38 -5.16
N LYS A 23 2.98 13.19 -4.57
CA LYS A 23 3.61 11.99 -5.12
C LYS A 23 3.07 11.60 -6.49
N ILE A 24 1.76 11.70 -6.73
CA ILE A 24 1.14 11.47 -8.04
C ILE A 24 1.73 12.41 -9.10
N LEU A 25 1.91 13.69 -8.77
CA LEU A 25 2.49 14.69 -9.67
C LEU A 25 3.99 14.46 -9.94
N LEU A 26 4.69 13.82 -9.00
CA LEU A 26 6.13 13.53 -9.06
C LEU A 26 6.43 12.10 -9.52
N LEU A 27 5.45 11.35 -10.03
CA LEU A 27 5.70 10.00 -10.55
C LEU A 27 6.63 10.08 -11.77
N HIS A 28 7.71 9.33 -11.70
CA HIS A 28 8.73 9.27 -12.74
C HIS A 28 9.28 7.84 -12.81
N PRO A 29 9.77 7.39 -13.98
CA PRO A 29 10.51 6.14 -14.11
C PRO A 29 11.62 6.05 -13.05
N THR A 30 11.58 5.02 -12.23
CA THR A 30 12.59 4.81 -11.19
C THR A 30 13.47 3.63 -11.58
N PHE A 31 14.78 3.76 -11.46
CA PHE A 31 15.69 2.65 -11.67
C PHE A 31 15.52 1.64 -10.53
N SER A 32 14.71 0.62 -10.76
CA SER A 32 14.31 -0.39 -9.80
C SER A 32 13.71 -1.60 -10.51
N ASP A 33 13.44 -2.66 -9.75
CA ASP A 33 12.83 -3.89 -10.26
C ASP A 33 11.33 -3.73 -10.61
N GLU A 34 10.71 -2.57 -10.37
CA GLU A 34 9.27 -2.37 -10.60
C GLU A 34 8.83 -2.67 -12.04
N ASN A 35 9.70 -2.38 -13.01
CA ASN A 35 9.42 -2.66 -14.42
C ASN A 35 9.27 -4.17 -14.69
N PHE A 36 10.01 -5.01 -13.95
CA PHE A 36 9.84 -6.47 -14.02
C PHE A 36 8.43 -6.87 -13.56
N TYR A 37 7.97 -6.36 -12.42
CA TYR A 37 6.63 -6.64 -11.91
C TYR A 37 5.52 -6.08 -12.82
N PHE A 38 5.73 -4.92 -13.44
CA PHE A 38 4.81 -4.37 -14.42
C PHE A 38 4.68 -5.27 -15.66
N ASN A 39 5.80 -5.79 -16.17
CA ASN A 39 5.79 -6.72 -17.29
C ASN A 39 5.12 -8.05 -16.93
N VAL A 40 5.39 -8.59 -15.74
CA VAL A 40 4.71 -9.79 -15.24
C VAL A 40 3.20 -9.56 -15.17
N ALA A 41 2.74 -8.46 -14.58
CA ALA A 41 1.32 -8.13 -14.49
C ALA A 41 0.67 -7.93 -15.88
N LYS A 42 1.41 -7.34 -16.83
CA LYS A 42 0.97 -7.20 -18.22
C LYS A 42 0.78 -8.56 -18.90
N ASN A 43 1.76 -9.45 -18.79
CA ASN A 43 1.66 -10.82 -19.33
C ASN A 43 0.45 -11.57 -18.75
N ILE A 44 0.19 -11.41 -17.44
CA ILE A 44 -0.99 -11.99 -16.80
C ILE A 44 -2.29 -11.42 -17.38
N ALA A 45 -2.35 -10.10 -17.56
CA ALA A 45 -3.52 -9.45 -18.16
C ALA A 45 -3.79 -9.93 -19.60
N GLU A 46 -2.74 -10.29 -20.34
CA GLU A 46 -2.78 -10.86 -21.69
C GLU A 46 -3.09 -12.37 -21.72
N GLY A 47 -3.23 -13.01 -20.56
CA GLY A 47 -3.67 -14.41 -20.44
C GLY A 47 -2.57 -15.42 -20.12
N LEU A 48 -1.33 -14.97 -19.89
CA LEU A 48 -0.24 -15.85 -19.46
C LEU A 48 -0.31 -16.12 -17.95
N THR A 49 0.05 -17.33 -17.55
CA THR A 49 -0.01 -17.77 -16.15
C THR A 49 1.40 -17.92 -15.57
N PRO A 50 1.74 -17.24 -14.45
CA PRO A 50 3.02 -17.42 -13.77
C PRO A 50 3.23 -18.89 -13.35
N TYR A 51 4.48 -19.33 -13.32
CA TYR A 51 4.92 -20.71 -13.03
C TYR A 51 4.47 -21.79 -14.03
N LYS A 52 3.65 -21.44 -15.01
CA LYS A 52 3.24 -22.33 -16.10
C LYS A 52 3.80 -21.86 -17.43
N ASP A 53 3.48 -20.62 -17.81
CA ASP A 53 3.85 -20.05 -19.09
C ASP A 53 5.16 -19.26 -18.99
N PHE A 54 5.54 -18.80 -17.79
CA PHE A 54 6.82 -18.15 -17.53
C PHE A 54 7.25 -18.28 -16.06
N PHE A 55 8.55 -18.12 -15.80
CA PHE A 55 9.12 -18.15 -14.46
C PHE A 55 8.79 -16.88 -13.67
N PHE A 56 8.43 -17.04 -12.40
CA PHE A 56 8.27 -15.95 -11.44
C PHE A 56 8.76 -16.43 -10.06
N ALA A 57 9.48 -15.59 -9.32
CA ALA A 57 10.17 -16.00 -8.09
C ALA A 57 9.39 -15.71 -6.80
N HIS A 58 8.38 -14.83 -6.86
CA HIS A 58 7.65 -14.33 -5.68
C HIS A 58 6.22 -14.86 -5.66
N PRO A 59 5.51 -14.88 -4.52
CA PRO A 59 4.08 -15.16 -4.50
C PRO A 59 3.29 -14.22 -5.44
N PRO A 60 2.31 -14.72 -6.21
CA PRO A 60 1.83 -14.00 -7.39
C PRO A 60 0.71 -12.99 -7.07
N LEU A 61 0.25 -12.91 -5.83
CA LEU A 61 -0.94 -12.11 -5.49
C LEU A 61 -0.78 -10.63 -5.87
N GLN A 62 0.38 -10.04 -5.61
CA GLN A 62 0.65 -8.64 -5.95
C GLN A 62 0.54 -8.40 -7.46
N VAL A 63 1.18 -9.25 -8.27
CA VAL A 63 1.14 -9.10 -9.74
C VAL A 63 -0.23 -9.45 -10.32
N TYR A 64 -1.01 -10.35 -9.70
CA TYR A 64 -2.40 -10.60 -10.07
C TYR A 64 -3.31 -9.41 -9.76
N THR A 65 -3.09 -8.74 -8.64
CA THR A 65 -3.83 -7.52 -8.27
C THR A 65 -3.59 -6.43 -9.31
N LEU A 66 -2.33 -6.23 -9.69
CA LEU A 66 -1.98 -5.28 -10.74
C LEU A 66 -2.48 -5.72 -12.14
N ALA A 67 -2.43 -7.01 -12.45
CA ALA A 67 -2.94 -7.55 -13.71
C ALA A 67 -4.44 -7.32 -13.88
N LEU A 68 -5.22 -7.42 -12.80
CA LEU A 68 -6.65 -7.08 -12.81
C LEU A 68 -6.86 -5.61 -13.19
N ILE A 69 -6.08 -4.70 -12.60
CA ILE A 69 -6.11 -3.26 -12.94
C ILE A 69 -5.75 -3.07 -14.41
N TYR A 70 -4.68 -3.70 -14.90
CA TYR A 70 -4.27 -3.62 -16.30
C TYR A 70 -5.28 -4.22 -17.28
N LYS A 71 -6.00 -5.26 -16.89
CA LYS A 71 -7.05 -5.87 -17.72
C LYS A 71 -8.25 -4.93 -17.91
N VAL A 72 -8.57 -4.12 -16.91
CA VAL A 72 -9.70 -3.18 -16.95
C VAL A 72 -9.34 -1.85 -17.60
N PHE A 73 -8.18 -1.29 -17.27
CA PHE A 73 -7.79 0.07 -17.66
C PHE A 73 -6.67 0.14 -18.71
N GLY A 74 -6.13 -1.02 -19.12
CA GLY A 74 -4.94 -1.11 -19.96
C GLY A 74 -3.65 -1.07 -19.14
N SER A 75 -2.58 -1.68 -19.65
CA SER A 75 -1.26 -1.64 -19.00
C SER A 75 -0.66 -0.23 -19.13
N SER A 76 -0.34 0.40 -18.00
CA SER A 76 0.41 1.65 -18.00
C SER A 76 1.33 1.75 -16.79
N PHE A 77 2.47 2.41 -17.00
CA PHE A 77 3.43 2.71 -15.93
C PHE A 77 2.79 3.46 -14.76
N PHE A 78 1.90 4.41 -15.06
CA PHE A 78 1.21 5.21 -14.06
C PHE A 78 0.33 4.35 -13.15
N LEU A 79 -0.47 3.44 -13.72
CA LEU A 79 -1.32 2.53 -12.95
C LEU A 79 -0.49 1.59 -12.06
N GLY A 80 0.66 1.13 -12.55
CA GLY A 80 1.62 0.35 -11.78
C GLY A 80 2.02 1.04 -10.47
N LYS A 81 2.44 2.31 -10.58
CA LYS A 81 2.84 3.10 -9.41
C LYS A 81 1.69 3.50 -8.49
N LEU A 82 0.49 3.71 -9.04
CA LEU A 82 -0.68 4.06 -8.24
C LEU A 82 -1.06 2.98 -7.23
N LEU A 83 -0.89 1.69 -7.57
CA LEU A 83 -1.19 0.59 -6.65
C LEU A 83 -0.32 0.68 -5.38
N SER A 84 0.98 0.89 -5.55
CA SER A 84 1.91 0.98 -4.42
C SER A 84 1.75 2.28 -3.65
N LEU A 85 1.45 3.39 -4.34
CA LEU A 85 1.18 4.66 -3.67
C LEU A 85 -0.11 4.62 -2.85
N PHE A 86 -1.15 3.96 -3.36
CA PHE A 86 -2.37 3.71 -2.61
C PHE A 86 -2.08 2.84 -1.38
N SER A 87 -1.34 1.75 -1.57
CA SER A 87 -1.01 0.81 -0.50
C SER A 87 -0.14 1.44 0.59
N SER A 88 0.85 2.25 0.21
CA SER A 88 1.70 2.99 1.15
C SER A 88 0.91 4.06 1.92
N SER A 89 0.02 4.79 1.25
CA SER A 89 -0.84 5.79 1.89
C SER A 89 -1.83 5.16 2.87
N ALA A 90 -2.49 4.06 2.48
CA ALA A 90 -3.39 3.33 3.36
C ALA A 90 -2.65 2.67 4.54
N SER A 91 -1.39 2.23 4.34
CA SER A 91 -0.52 1.75 5.41
C SER A 91 -0.27 2.81 6.49
N VAL A 92 -0.04 4.08 6.11
CA VAL A 92 0.12 5.18 7.08
C VAL A 92 -1.14 5.35 7.93
N LEU A 93 -2.32 5.25 7.33
CA LEU A 93 -3.59 5.36 8.05
C LEU A 93 -3.83 4.19 9.01
N PHE A 94 -3.51 2.96 8.60
CA PHE A 94 -3.60 1.81 9.51
C PHE A 94 -2.59 1.91 10.66
N LEU A 95 -1.36 2.34 10.39
CA LEU A 95 -0.37 2.61 11.42
C LEU A 95 -0.89 3.64 12.43
N TYR A 96 -1.51 4.72 11.96
CA TYR A 96 -2.13 5.73 12.80
C TYR A 96 -3.20 5.13 13.73
N PHE A 97 -4.13 4.34 13.17
CA PHE A 97 -5.17 3.70 13.97
C PHE A 97 -4.65 2.63 14.94
N ILE A 98 -3.52 1.98 14.64
CA ILE A 98 -2.85 1.08 15.57
C ILE A 98 -2.27 1.87 16.74
N ILE A 99 -1.52 2.94 16.47
CA ILE A 99 -0.88 3.74 17.53
C ILE A 99 -1.93 4.40 18.43
N LYS A 100 -3.07 4.83 17.88
CA LYS A 100 -4.20 5.35 18.67
C LYS A 100 -4.80 4.35 19.67
N GLN A 101 -4.59 3.04 19.48
CA GLN A 101 -5.06 2.05 20.46
C GLN A 101 -4.10 1.89 21.65
N ILE A 102 -2.89 2.43 21.54
CA ILE A 102 -1.82 2.26 22.53
C ILE A 102 -1.51 3.60 23.20
N CYS A 103 -1.55 4.69 22.44
CA CYS A 103 -1.16 6.04 22.83
C CYS A 103 -2.30 7.05 22.63
N LYS A 104 -2.08 8.29 23.09
CA LYS A 104 -2.98 9.42 22.83
C LYS A 104 -2.98 9.82 21.34
N ASP A 105 -4.08 10.42 20.89
CA ASP A 105 -4.28 10.92 19.51
C ASP A 105 -3.12 11.79 19.00
N GLU A 106 -2.60 12.67 19.85
CA GLU A 106 -1.47 13.56 19.56
C GLU A 106 -0.20 12.78 19.23
N SER A 107 0.15 11.81 20.07
CA SER A 107 1.33 10.98 19.89
C SER A 107 1.21 10.15 18.60
N ALA A 108 0.03 9.57 18.34
CA ALA A 108 -0.24 8.86 17.09
C ALA A 108 -0.05 9.75 15.87
N PHE A 109 -0.55 10.99 15.93
CA PHE A 109 -0.41 11.96 14.84
C PHE A 109 1.06 12.29 14.58
N PHE A 110 1.83 12.70 15.60
CA PHE A 110 3.22 13.08 15.41
C PHE A 110 4.11 11.90 15.00
N SER A 111 3.88 10.69 15.52
CA SER A 111 4.60 9.49 15.07
C SER A 111 4.34 9.18 13.59
N CYS A 112 3.08 9.25 13.14
CA CYS A 112 2.75 9.03 11.73
C CYS A 112 3.23 10.17 10.83
N LEU A 113 3.24 11.41 11.32
CA LEU A 113 3.81 12.54 10.60
C LEU A 113 5.33 12.34 10.39
N LEU A 114 6.06 11.95 11.44
CA LEU A 114 7.49 11.63 11.32
C LEU A 114 7.74 10.48 10.35
N PHE A 115 6.91 9.44 10.37
CA PHE A 115 7.00 8.34 9.41
C PHE A 115 6.73 8.80 7.96
N LEU A 116 5.68 9.60 7.75
CA LEU A 116 5.27 10.11 6.44
C LEU A 116 6.36 10.97 5.79
N PHE A 117 7.10 11.74 6.60
CA PHE A 117 8.22 12.58 6.15
C PHE A 117 9.59 11.91 6.31
N SER A 118 9.63 10.63 6.67
CA SER A 118 10.89 9.90 6.78
C SER A 118 11.53 9.69 5.39
N PRO A 119 12.87 9.77 5.27
CA PRO A 119 13.55 9.53 4.00
C PRO A 119 13.18 8.20 3.33
N PRO A 120 13.05 7.06 4.05
CA PRO A 120 12.62 5.80 3.43
C PRO A 120 11.20 5.86 2.85
N PHE A 121 10.24 6.43 3.58
CA PHE A 121 8.87 6.56 3.05
C PHE A 121 8.86 7.45 1.81
N LEU A 122 9.54 8.60 1.87
CA LEU A 122 9.62 9.51 0.73
C LEU A 122 10.40 8.92 -0.45
N ALA A 123 11.39 8.06 -0.25
CA ALA A 123 12.11 7.43 -1.36
C ALA A 123 11.29 6.30 -2.00
N PHE A 124 10.64 5.46 -1.19
CA PHE A 124 10.13 4.17 -1.65
C PHE A 124 8.61 4.09 -1.82
N SER A 125 7.81 5.01 -1.26
CA SER A 125 6.32 4.95 -1.25
C SER A 125 5.62 4.80 -2.60
N SER A 126 6.30 5.14 -3.69
CA SER A 126 5.81 5.05 -5.07
C SER A 126 6.57 4.04 -5.94
N ILE A 127 7.39 3.18 -5.34
CA ILE A 127 8.11 2.12 -6.07
C ILE A 127 7.37 0.80 -5.91
N SER A 128 7.14 0.11 -7.04
CA SER A 128 6.18 -0.99 -7.12
C SER A 128 6.81 -2.36 -7.29
N TYR A 129 7.34 -2.90 -6.19
CA TYR A 129 7.86 -4.28 -6.11
C TYR A 129 7.22 -5.12 -4.99
N GLY A 130 6.02 -4.71 -4.54
CA GLY A 130 5.18 -5.53 -3.63
C GLY A 130 5.31 -5.24 -2.14
N MET A 131 6.32 -4.46 -1.72
CA MET A 131 6.56 -4.17 -0.31
C MET A 131 5.39 -3.43 0.37
N TRP A 132 4.77 -2.48 -0.32
CA TRP A 132 3.73 -1.63 0.27
C TRP A 132 2.40 -2.36 0.38
N GLU A 133 2.12 -3.25 -0.56
CA GLU A 133 0.99 -4.17 -0.54
C GLU A 133 1.11 -5.12 0.65
N THR A 134 2.29 -5.73 0.86
CA THR A 134 2.56 -6.55 2.04
C THR A 134 2.45 -5.75 3.34
N MET A 135 3.00 -4.53 3.38
CA MET A 135 2.90 -3.65 4.55
C MET A 135 1.43 -3.31 4.87
N LEU A 136 0.63 -3.04 3.84
CA LEU A 136 -0.79 -2.74 3.99
C LEU A 136 -1.54 -3.90 4.66
N PHE A 137 -1.35 -5.12 4.16
CA PHE A 137 -2.03 -6.31 4.69
C PHE A 137 -1.52 -6.69 6.09
N LEU A 138 -0.23 -6.52 6.36
CA LEU A 138 0.33 -6.71 7.69
C LEU A 138 -0.27 -5.74 8.72
N LEU A 139 -0.31 -4.44 8.40
CA LEU A 139 -0.88 -3.43 9.29
C LEU A 139 -2.39 -3.61 9.46
N LEU A 140 -3.10 -3.97 8.38
CA LEU A 140 -4.51 -4.33 8.47
C LEU A 140 -4.73 -5.52 9.41
N SER A 141 -3.89 -6.55 9.31
CA SER A 141 -3.94 -7.71 10.19
C SER A 141 -3.77 -7.33 11.65
N ILE A 142 -2.76 -6.52 11.98
CA ILE A 142 -2.51 -6.02 13.35
C ILE A 142 -3.71 -5.20 13.84
N LEU A 143 -4.24 -4.30 13.00
CA LEU A 143 -5.40 -3.47 13.36
C LEU A 143 -6.65 -4.31 13.66
N LEU A 144 -6.88 -5.37 12.87
CA LEU A 144 -7.99 -6.30 13.07
C LEU A 144 -7.79 -7.17 14.32
N PHE A 145 -6.56 -7.60 14.58
CA PHE A 145 -6.18 -8.35 15.77
C PHE A 145 -6.49 -7.53 17.04
N LEU A 146 -6.05 -6.27 17.09
CA LEU A 146 -6.34 -5.38 18.23
C LEU A 146 -7.84 -5.13 18.42
N LYS A 147 -8.63 -5.16 17.33
CA LYS A 147 -10.10 -5.10 17.37
C LYS A 147 -10.78 -6.44 17.70
N LYS A 148 -10.03 -7.46 18.11
CA LYS A 148 -10.50 -8.82 18.42
C LYS A 148 -11.19 -9.53 17.25
N LYS A 149 -10.90 -9.13 16.00
CA LYS A 149 -11.40 -9.77 14.78
C LYS A 149 -10.41 -10.81 14.25
N ILE A 150 -10.18 -11.86 15.04
CA ILE A 150 -9.07 -12.82 14.86
C ILE A 150 -9.12 -13.51 13.48
N PHE A 151 -10.29 -13.97 13.05
CA PHE A 151 -10.43 -14.66 11.76
C PHE A 151 -9.98 -13.77 10.57
N PHE A 152 -10.46 -12.53 10.51
CA PHE A 152 -10.08 -11.60 9.44
C PHE A 152 -8.62 -11.14 9.55
N SER A 153 -8.09 -11.04 10.76
CA SER A 153 -6.66 -10.78 10.99
C SER A 153 -5.80 -11.90 10.41
N ALA A 154 -6.16 -13.17 10.64
CA ALA A 154 -5.43 -14.31 10.08
C ALA A 154 -5.47 -14.33 8.56
N ILE A 155 -6.63 -14.05 7.93
CA ILE A 155 -6.74 -13.93 6.47
C ILE A 155 -5.81 -12.82 5.96
N SER A 156 -5.89 -11.63 6.55
CA SER A 156 -5.05 -10.50 6.15
C SER A 156 -3.56 -10.73 6.40
N PHE A 157 -3.17 -11.65 7.28
CA PHE A 157 -1.77 -12.01 7.52
C PHE A 157 -1.25 -13.03 6.51
N ALA A 158 -2.12 -13.89 5.99
CA ALA A 158 -1.76 -14.94 5.03
C ALA A 158 -1.64 -14.42 3.58
N ILE A 159 -2.13 -13.22 3.32
CA ILE A 159 -2.17 -12.51 2.04
C ILE A 159 -0.97 -11.58 1.95
#